data_AF-A0ABD5IAZ2-F1
#
_entry.id   AF-A0ABD5IAZ2-F1
#
_cell.length_a   1.000
_cell.length_b   1.000
_cell.length_c   1.000
_cell.angle_alpha   90.00
_cell.angle_beta   90.00
_cell.angle_gamma   90.00
#
_symmetry.space_group_name_H-M   'P 1'
#
loop_
_entity.id
_entity.type
_entity.pdbx_description
1 polymer ?
#
loop_
_entity_poly.entity_id
_entity_poly.type
_entity_poly.pdbx_seq_one_letter_code
_entity_poly.pdbx_strand_id
1 'polypeptide(L)'
;MNEVKKTKDNKKTMKLLLWIIMIIVIVFAIISIANSWSNLVEESNEESAIRIEQSKENVRIAEKMVEKELNTSSKYFQMINRSGGYFLYGTYLNVNTGSEWIDKDLEAEVQLDSASYIVSFETKRVDSKNKEREVYEPVKIIKLIKLNS
;
A
#
# COMPACT_ATOMS: atom_id res chain seq x y z
N MET A 1 -18.23 66.94 -24.00
CA MET A 1 -16.97 66.18 -24.20
C MET A 1 -16.51 65.38 -22.97
N ASN A 2 -16.94 65.72 -21.74
CA ASN A 2 -16.54 65.00 -20.51
C ASN A 2 -17.28 63.68 -20.25
N GLU A 3 -18.55 63.56 -20.64
CA GLU A 3 -19.40 62.37 -20.48
C GLU A 3 -18.83 61.12 -21.20
N VAL A 4 -18.37 61.30 -22.44
CA VAL A 4 -17.83 60.22 -23.31
C VAL A 4 -16.47 59.71 -22.82
N LYS A 5 -15.62 60.60 -22.25
CA LYS A 5 -14.34 60.21 -21.65
C LYS A 5 -14.56 59.39 -20.37
N LYS A 6 -15.50 59.82 -19.50
CA LYS A 6 -15.88 59.12 -18.25
C LYS A 6 -16.39 57.69 -18.51
N THR A 7 -17.25 57.50 -19.52
CA THR A 7 -17.79 56.17 -19.87
C THR A 7 -16.73 55.23 -20.46
N LYS A 8 -15.75 55.76 -21.21
CA LYS A 8 -14.63 54.98 -21.76
C LYS A 8 -13.65 54.52 -20.67
N ASP A 9 -13.34 55.39 -19.71
CA ASP A 9 -12.48 55.04 -18.57
C ASP A 9 -13.17 54.03 -17.63
N ASN A 10 -14.48 54.16 -17.37
CA ASN A 10 -15.25 53.18 -16.59
C ASN A 10 -15.28 51.78 -17.24
N LYS A 11 -15.35 51.70 -18.57
CA LYS A 11 -15.26 50.40 -19.28
C LYS A 11 -13.86 49.78 -19.15
N LYS A 12 -12.80 50.60 -19.17
CA LYS A 12 -11.41 50.14 -19.02
C LYS A 12 -11.13 49.66 -17.59
N THR A 13 -11.62 50.39 -16.58
CA THR A 13 -11.49 49.99 -15.17
C THR A 13 -12.33 48.75 -14.84
N MET A 14 -13.55 48.61 -15.38
CA MET A 14 -14.33 47.36 -15.26
C MET A 14 -13.61 46.16 -15.87
N LYS A 15 -13.01 46.33 -17.06
CA LYS A 15 -12.28 45.26 -17.73
C LYS A 15 -11.05 44.81 -16.92
N LEU A 16 -10.35 45.77 -16.28
CA LEU A 16 -9.24 45.48 -15.37
C LEU A 16 -9.71 44.71 -14.13
N LEU A 17 -10.82 45.14 -13.52
CA LEU A 17 -11.44 44.48 -12.36
C LEU A 17 -11.84 43.02 -12.68
N LEU A 18 -12.48 42.78 -13.83
CA LEU A 18 -12.84 41.44 -14.28
C LEU A 18 -11.61 40.54 -14.49
N TRP A 19 -10.51 41.09 -15.02
CA TRP A 19 -9.24 40.38 -15.15
C TRP A 19 -8.64 40.00 -13.80
N ILE A 20 -8.69 40.89 -12.81
CA ILE A 20 -8.20 40.62 -11.46
C ILE A 20 -9.03 39.51 -10.81
N ILE A 21 -10.35 39.56 -10.93
CA ILE A 21 -11.25 38.52 -10.39
C ILE A 21 -10.97 37.17 -11.05
N MET A 22 -10.78 37.13 -12.37
CA MET A 22 -10.39 35.91 -13.09
C MET A 22 -9.10 35.31 -12.55
N ILE A 23 -8.06 36.13 -12.33
CA ILE A 23 -6.79 35.67 -11.76
C ILE A 23 -7.01 35.10 -10.35
N ILE A 24 -7.80 35.77 -9.51
CA ILE A 24 -8.11 35.28 -8.16
C ILE A 24 -8.80 33.92 -8.22
N VAL A 25 -9.80 33.75 -9.07
CA VAL A 25 -10.50 32.46 -9.24
C VAL A 25 -9.54 31.36 -9.71
N ILE A 26 -8.64 31.67 -10.64
CA ILE A 26 -7.62 30.72 -11.12
C ILE A 26 -6.67 30.31 -9.98
N VAL A 27 -6.19 31.28 -9.18
CA VAL A 27 -5.32 30.99 -8.03
C VAL A 27 -6.03 30.10 -7.00
N PHE A 28 -7.29 30.39 -6.68
CA PHE A 28 -8.08 29.55 -5.79
C PHE A 28 -8.27 28.13 -6.34
N ALA A 29 -8.57 27.99 -7.64
CA ALA A 29 -8.71 26.68 -8.27
C ALA A 29 -7.41 25.87 -8.19
N ILE A 30 -6.26 26.49 -8.43
CA ILE A 30 -4.95 25.82 -8.33
C ILE A 30 -4.68 25.35 -6.90
N ILE A 31 -4.94 26.20 -5.89
CA ILE A 31 -4.74 25.84 -4.48
C ILE A 31 -5.67 24.69 -4.08
N SER A 32 -6.93 24.72 -4.50
CA SER A 32 -7.89 23.64 -4.21
C SER A 32 -7.47 22.31 -4.83
N ILE A 33 -6.99 22.31 -6.08
CA ILE A 33 -6.49 21.09 -6.75
C ILE A 33 -5.24 20.57 -6.03
N ALA A 34 -4.30 21.45 -5.69
CA ALA A 34 -3.07 21.06 -4.99
C ALA A 34 -3.37 20.41 -3.63
N ASN A 35 -4.26 21.02 -2.84
CA ASN A 35 -4.67 20.47 -1.53
C ASN A 35 -5.42 19.14 -1.66
N SER A 36 -6.28 19.00 -2.68
CA SER A 36 -6.97 17.74 -2.92
C SER A 36 -5.97 16.64 -3.29
N TRP A 37 -4.96 16.95 -4.10
CA TRP A 37 -3.93 16.00 -4.48
C TRP A 37 -3.04 15.61 -3.30
N SER A 38 -2.64 16.57 -2.45
CA SER A 38 -1.84 16.27 -1.25
C SER A 38 -2.58 15.36 -0.29
N ASN A 39 -3.86 15.61 -0.05
CA ASN A 39 -4.67 14.79 0.86
C ASN A 39 -4.79 13.35 0.35
N LEU A 40 -5.00 13.16 -0.97
CA LEU A 40 -5.05 11.83 -1.58
C LEU A 40 -3.71 11.08 -1.48
N VAL A 41 -2.59 11.79 -1.66
CA VAL A 41 -1.26 11.20 -1.52
C VAL A 41 -0.96 10.82 -0.07
N GLU A 42 -1.33 11.67 0.89
CA GLU A 42 -1.19 11.36 2.32
C GLU A 42 -2.00 10.14 2.72
N GLU A 43 -3.27 10.07 2.33
CA GLU A 43 -4.13 8.91 2.59
C GLU A 43 -3.56 7.62 1.98
N SER A 44 -3.09 7.69 0.72
CA SER A 44 -2.44 6.54 0.07
C SER A 44 -1.15 6.10 0.77
N ASN A 45 -0.36 7.05 1.29
CA ASN A 45 0.89 6.75 2.00
C ASN A 45 0.62 6.11 3.36
N GLU A 46 -0.35 6.64 4.11
CA GLU A 46 -0.79 6.06 5.38
C GLU A 46 -1.32 4.63 5.17
N GLU A 47 -2.10 4.43 4.11
CA GLU A 47 -2.62 3.11 3.77
C GLU A 47 -1.50 2.11 3.42
N SER A 48 -0.57 2.52 2.57
CA SER A 48 0.59 1.68 2.23
C SER A 48 1.40 1.32 3.47
N ALA A 49 1.61 2.28 4.38
CA ALA A 49 2.32 2.05 5.63
C ALA A 49 1.61 0.99 6.51
N ILE A 50 0.29 1.07 6.64
CA ILE A 50 -0.50 0.08 7.41
C ILE A 50 -0.38 -1.32 6.79
N ARG A 51 -0.49 -1.43 5.45
CA ARG A 51 -0.40 -2.71 4.74
C ARG A 51 0.98 -3.34 4.87
N ILE A 52 2.03 -2.53 4.76
CA ILE A 52 3.41 -2.96 4.99
C ILE A 52 3.58 -3.42 6.44
N GLU A 53 3.08 -2.67 7.42
CA GLU A 53 3.24 -3.05 8.82
C GLU A 53 2.51 -4.34 9.16
N GLN A 54 1.29 -4.54 8.63
CA GLN A 54 0.59 -5.81 8.76
C GLN A 54 1.33 -6.95 8.06
N SER A 55 1.89 -6.70 6.86
CA SER A 55 2.70 -7.70 6.15
C SER A 55 3.89 -8.16 7.01
N LYS A 56 4.60 -7.22 7.66
CA LYS A 56 5.69 -7.56 8.58
C LYS A 56 5.20 -8.41 9.75
N GLU A 57 4.06 -8.07 10.33
CA GLU A 57 3.50 -8.85 11.43
C GLU A 57 3.09 -10.26 10.99
N ASN A 58 2.48 -10.39 9.81
CA ASN A 58 2.17 -11.68 9.21
C ASN A 58 3.44 -12.53 9.03
N VAL A 59 4.53 -11.93 8.55
CA VAL A 59 5.83 -12.63 8.44
C VAL A 59 6.31 -13.11 9.81
N ARG A 60 6.29 -12.27 10.85
CA ARG A 60 6.70 -12.68 12.21
C ARG A 60 5.86 -13.82 12.77
N ILE A 61 4.54 -13.78 12.55
CA ILE A 61 3.62 -14.82 12.99
C ILE A 61 3.92 -16.13 12.26
N ALA A 62 4.04 -16.06 10.93
CA ALA A 62 4.29 -17.22 10.10
C ALA A 62 5.66 -17.85 10.38
N GLU A 63 6.72 -17.06 10.57
CA GLU A 63 8.04 -17.54 11.00
C GLU A 63 7.92 -18.37 12.28
N LYS A 64 7.25 -17.85 13.33
CA LYS A 64 7.06 -18.61 14.58
C LYS A 64 6.28 -19.92 14.40
N MET A 65 5.29 -19.93 13.51
CA MET A 65 4.54 -21.15 13.20
C MET A 65 5.44 -22.18 12.52
N VAL A 66 6.24 -21.75 11.54
CA VAL A 66 7.20 -22.60 10.82
C VAL A 66 8.31 -23.07 11.76
N GLU A 67 8.80 -22.22 12.66
CA GLU A 67 9.82 -22.59 13.64
C GLU A 67 9.36 -23.75 14.51
N LYS A 68 8.10 -23.70 14.95
CA LYS A 68 7.48 -24.74 15.76
C LYS A 68 7.25 -26.02 14.97
N GLU A 69 6.71 -25.90 13.75
CA GLU A 69 6.35 -27.07 12.93
C GLU A 69 7.58 -27.82 12.41
N LEU A 70 8.65 -27.10 12.05
CA LEU A 70 9.89 -27.67 11.53
C LEU A 70 10.98 -27.86 12.61
N ASN A 71 10.69 -27.47 13.87
CA ASN A 71 11.66 -27.49 14.97
C ASN A 71 13.02 -26.86 14.59
N THR A 72 12.98 -25.73 13.89
CA THR A 72 14.15 -25.06 13.32
C THR A 72 13.99 -23.56 13.52
N SER A 73 15.02 -22.85 13.98
CA SER A 73 14.92 -21.37 14.14
C SER A 73 14.81 -20.66 12.78
N SER A 74 14.09 -19.54 12.74
CA SER A 74 13.96 -18.63 11.59
C SER A 74 15.28 -18.06 11.09
N LYS A 75 16.35 -18.19 11.89
CA LYS A 75 17.72 -17.88 11.45
C LYS A 75 18.27 -18.86 10.39
N TYR A 76 17.70 -20.05 10.29
CA TYR A 76 18.18 -21.14 9.42
C TYR A 76 17.23 -21.46 8.27
N PHE A 77 16.18 -20.67 8.09
CA PHE A 77 15.32 -20.79 6.93
C PHE A 77 14.95 -19.41 6.38
N GLN A 78 14.52 -19.38 5.13
CA GLN A 78 14.00 -18.19 4.49
C GLN A 78 12.61 -18.47 3.96
N MET A 79 11.71 -17.50 4.09
CA MET A 79 10.37 -17.56 3.52
C MET A 79 10.32 -16.76 2.22
N ILE A 80 9.72 -17.32 1.19
CA ILE A 80 9.56 -16.70 -0.13
C ILE A 80 8.11 -16.80 -0.55
N ASN A 81 7.48 -15.67 -0.85
CA ASN A 81 6.19 -15.66 -1.51
C ASN A 81 6.38 -15.94 -3.01
N ARG A 82 5.83 -17.04 -3.49
CA ARG A 82 5.80 -17.41 -4.92
C ARG A 82 4.45 -17.11 -5.59
N SER A 83 3.47 -16.67 -4.83
CA SER A 83 2.14 -16.36 -5.36
C SER A 83 2.14 -15.04 -6.14
N GLY A 84 1.54 -15.07 -7.34
CA GLY A 84 1.42 -13.93 -8.25
C GLY A 84 2.53 -13.84 -9.30
N GLY A 85 2.22 -14.21 -10.55
CA GLY A 85 2.83 -13.81 -11.86
C GLY A 85 4.36 -13.86 -12.06
N TYR A 86 5.15 -13.39 -11.11
CA TYR A 86 6.61 -13.32 -11.06
C TYR A 86 7.24 -14.60 -10.53
N PHE A 87 6.65 -15.75 -10.90
CA PHE A 87 7.01 -17.09 -10.41
C PHE A 87 8.52 -17.39 -10.53
N LEU A 88 9.20 -16.77 -11.51
CA LEU A 88 10.63 -16.94 -11.75
C LEU A 88 11.54 -16.41 -10.63
N TYR A 89 11.12 -15.40 -9.85
CA TYR A 89 11.99 -14.80 -8.83
C TYR A 89 11.42 -14.86 -7.41
N GLY A 90 10.10 -14.94 -7.23
CA GLY A 90 9.50 -14.88 -5.90
C GLY A 90 9.83 -13.58 -5.16
N THR A 91 9.23 -13.37 -3.99
CA THR A 91 9.54 -12.23 -3.13
C THR A 91 9.92 -12.73 -1.75
N TYR A 92 11.11 -12.38 -1.27
CA TYR A 92 11.52 -12.72 0.09
C TYR A 92 10.58 -12.07 1.09
N LEU A 93 10.02 -12.90 1.96
CA LEU A 93 9.18 -12.49 3.07
C LEU A 93 10.09 -12.16 4.24
N ASN A 94 10.32 -10.88 4.46
CA ASN A 94 11.16 -10.39 5.54
C ASN A 94 10.54 -9.13 6.15
N VAL A 95 10.61 -9.01 7.47
CA VAL A 95 10.12 -7.85 8.25
C VAL A 95 10.72 -6.50 7.83
N ASN A 96 11.83 -6.51 7.09
CA ASN A 96 12.48 -5.30 6.58
C ASN A 96 12.11 -4.98 5.12
N THR A 97 11.33 -5.84 4.46
CA THR A 97 10.88 -5.62 3.08
C THR A 97 9.56 -4.85 3.05
N GLY A 98 9.38 -4.00 2.03
CA GLY A 98 8.13 -3.27 1.79
C GLY A 98 7.10 -4.08 1.00
N SER A 99 7.29 -5.40 0.88
CA SER A 99 6.45 -6.25 0.06
C SER A 99 5.17 -6.63 0.79
N GLU A 100 4.06 -6.63 0.07
CA GLU A 100 2.73 -6.93 0.63
C GLU A 100 2.51 -8.45 0.68
N TRP A 101 2.08 -8.93 1.84
CA TRP A 101 1.75 -10.34 2.08
C TRP A 101 0.61 -10.43 3.09
N ILE A 102 -0.58 -10.05 2.62
CA ILE A 102 -1.79 -9.85 3.43
C ILE A 102 -3.04 -10.42 2.76
N ASP A 103 -2.87 -11.19 1.68
CA ASP A 103 -3.96 -11.78 0.93
C ASP A 103 -4.64 -12.91 1.71
N LYS A 104 -5.84 -13.30 1.28
CA LYS A 104 -6.59 -14.40 1.90
C LYS A 104 -5.84 -15.74 1.82
N ASP A 105 -5.19 -16.00 0.70
CA ASP A 105 -4.50 -17.25 0.44
C ASP A 105 -3.00 -17.07 0.66
N LEU A 106 -2.60 -16.92 1.93
CA LEU A 106 -1.18 -16.82 2.28
C LEU A 106 -0.48 -18.16 2.08
N GLU A 107 0.49 -18.18 1.18
CA GLU A 107 1.40 -19.29 0.94
C GLU A 107 2.85 -18.79 0.91
N ALA A 108 3.76 -19.62 1.39
CA ALA A 108 5.19 -19.36 1.36
C ALA A 108 5.98 -20.63 1.04
N GLU A 109 7.03 -20.48 0.24
CA GLU A 109 8.11 -21.44 0.16
C GLU A 109 9.08 -21.20 1.31
N VAL A 110 9.32 -22.22 2.14
CA VAL A 110 10.33 -22.21 3.20
C VAL A 110 11.56 -22.95 2.70
N GLN A 111 12.65 -22.23 2.49
CA GLN A 111 13.93 -22.78 2.06
C GLN A 111 14.86 -22.98 3.26
N LEU A 112 15.36 -24.20 3.42
CA LEU A 112 16.45 -24.59 4.31
C LEU A 112 17.63 -25.09 3.48
N ASP A 113 18.80 -25.21 4.09
CA ASP A 113 20.03 -25.65 3.40
C ASP A 113 19.90 -26.99 2.64
N SER A 114 19.04 -27.90 3.11
CA SER A 114 18.92 -29.27 2.58
C SER A 114 17.51 -29.64 2.10
N ALA A 115 16.54 -28.74 2.25
CA ALA A 115 15.15 -29.02 1.93
C ALA A 115 14.39 -27.72 1.65
N SER A 116 13.34 -27.83 0.85
CA SER A 116 12.38 -26.74 0.67
C SER A 116 10.97 -27.26 0.90
N TYR A 117 10.11 -26.41 1.43
CA TYR A 117 8.73 -26.76 1.74
C TYR A 117 7.79 -25.70 1.17
N ILE A 118 6.61 -26.11 0.71
CA ILE A 118 5.49 -25.19 0.49
C ILE A 118 4.60 -25.23 1.72
N VAL A 119 4.35 -24.05 2.30
CA VAL A 119 3.55 -23.85 3.50
C VAL A 119 2.34 -22.99 3.16
N SER A 120 1.15 -23.55 3.33
CA SER A 120 -0.11 -22.80 3.17
C SER A 120 -0.72 -22.55 4.54
N PHE A 121 -1.24 -21.34 4.74
CA PHE A 121 -1.81 -20.89 6.01
C PHE A 121 -3.33 -20.76 5.93
N GLU A 122 -4.04 -21.18 6.97
CA GLU A 122 -5.40 -20.68 7.20
C GLU A 122 -5.29 -19.24 7.67
N THR A 123 -6.10 -18.38 7.10
CA THR A 123 -6.10 -16.96 7.42
C THR A 123 -7.42 -16.52 8.02
N LYS A 124 -7.38 -15.42 8.76
CA LYS A 124 -8.58 -14.69 9.19
C LYS A 124 -8.45 -13.23 8.79
N ARG A 125 -9.59 -12.59 8.54
CA ARG A 125 -9.63 -11.16 8.24
C ARG A 125 -9.26 -10.35 9.48
N VAL A 126 -8.40 -9.35 9.31
CA VAL A 126 -8.06 -8.36 10.33
C VAL A 126 -9.11 -7.25 10.27
N ASP A 127 -9.70 -6.91 11.42
CA ASP A 127 -10.64 -5.80 11.54
C ASP A 127 -9.90 -4.47 11.38
N SER A 128 -9.69 -4.06 10.13
CA SER A 128 -9.19 -2.75 9.78
C SER A 128 -10.35 -1.74 9.87
N LYS A 129 -10.06 -0.54 10.41
CA LYS A 129 -11.04 0.58 10.43
C LYS A 129 -11.56 0.91 9.03
N ASN A 130 -10.79 0.55 7.99
CA ASN A 130 -11.13 0.76 6.60
C ASN A 130 -11.82 -0.52 6.04
N LYS A 131 -13.15 -0.56 6.15
CA LYS A 131 -13.99 -1.74 5.84
C LYS A 131 -13.95 -2.18 4.37
N GLU A 132 -13.51 -1.32 3.46
CA GLU A 132 -13.43 -1.61 2.03
C GLU A 132 -12.25 -2.51 1.64
N ARG A 133 -11.27 -2.71 2.53
CA ARG A 133 -10.05 -3.45 2.17
C ARG A 133 -9.91 -4.73 2.98
N GLU A 134 -9.66 -5.83 2.26
CA GLU A 134 -9.50 -7.15 2.84
C GLU A 134 -8.04 -7.39 3.18
N VAL A 135 -7.74 -7.36 4.48
CA VAL A 135 -6.42 -7.64 5.04
C VAL A 135 -6.55 -8.89 5.87
N TYR A 136 -5.65 -9.84 5.69
CA TYR A 136 -5.69 -11.13 6.37
C TYR A 136 -4.41 -11.39 7.16
N GLU A 137 -4.52 -12.17 8.23
CA GLU A 137 -3.38 -12.67 9.01
C GLU A 137 -3.40 -14.20 9.12
N PRO A 138 -2.23 -14.86 9.15
CA PRO A 138 -2.14 -16.30 9.30
C PRO A 138 -2.53 -16.74 10.72
N VAL A 139 -3.29 -17.82 10.82
CA VAL A 139 -3.81 -18.36 12.10
C VAL A 139 -3.21 -19.73 12.42
N LYS A 140 -3.05 -20.59 11.42
CA LYS A 140 -2.38 -21.88 11.55
C LYS A 140 -1.85 -22.36 10.20
N ILE A 141 -0.88 -23.26 10.23
CA ILE A 141 -0.45 -24.01 9.05
C ILE A 141 -1.52 -25.06 8.75
N ILE A 142 -2.02 -25.08 7.51
CA ILE A 142 -2.97 -26.11 7.04
C ILE A 142 -2.31 -27.12 6.11
N LYS A 143 -1.16 -26.77 5.54
CA LYS A 143 -0.45 -27.60 4.58
C LYS A 143 1.04 -27.34 4.67
N LEU A 144 1.82 -28.42 4.71
CA LEU A 144 3.27 -28.41 4.67
C LEU A 144 3.71 -29.53 3.73
N ILE A 145 4.19 -29.18 2.53
CA ILE A 145 4.66 -30.14 1.54
C ILE A 145 6.15 -29.99 1.34
N LYS A 146 6.91 -31.06 1.57
CA LYS A 146 8.32 -31.10 1.17
C LYS A 146 8.43 -31.16 -0.35
N LEU A 147 9.20 -30.23 -0.93
CA LEU A 147 9.59 -30.29 -2.33
C LEU A 147 10.72 -31.32 -2.45
N ASN A 148 10.49 -32.34 -3.28
CA ASN A 148 11.55 -33.29 -3.62
C ASN A 148 12.39 -32.67 -4.73
N SER A 149 13.67 -32.43 -4.42
CA SER A 149 14.70 -32.13 -5.43
C SER A 149 15.15 -33.39 -6.16
#